data_AF-A0A948S156-F1
#
_entry.id   AF-A0A948S156-F1
#
_cell.length_a   1.000
_cell.length_b   1.000
_cell.length_c   1.000
_cell.angle_alpha   90.00
_cell.angle_beta   90.00
_cell.angle_gamma   90.00
#
_symmetry.space_group_name_H-M   'P 1'
#
loop_
_entity.id
_entity.type
_entity.pdbx_description
1 polymer ?
#
loop_
_entity_poly.entity_id
_entity_poly.type
_entity_poly.pdbx_seq_one_letter_code
_entity_poly.pdbx_strand_id
1 'polypeptide(L)'
;MKRQFLVRSAAVVLCSVLVGALAPALVCSQEECEDQIFAWAVGDTILVKHAGAFYNCCAVVVVAMETPEPFAVDFLETETLPMGPCDCMCCFDLDMWGFGFEPGHYTVRVWNDTRTVLYGEAEVDVHGDLLTSAGFGGYVQSGCLNNSGVGGDKKDTTWGLIKSMYE
;
A
#
# COMPACT_ATOMS: atom_id res chain seq x y z
N MET A 1 2.02 -29.69 18.46
CA MET A 1 0.74 -29.24 19.04
C MET A 1 -0.02 -28.47 17.97
N LYS A 2 -1.11 -29.05 17.45
CA LYS A 2 -1.97 -28.42 16.43
C LYS A 2 -2.88 -27.38 17.11
N ARG A 3 -2.75 -26.11 16.78
CA ARG A 3 -3.74 -25.08 17.14
C ARG A 3 -4.58 -24.74 15.92
N GLN A 4 -5.88 -24.91 16.10
CA GLN A 4 -6.93 -24.72 15.13
C GLN A 4 -7.10 -23.22 14.85
N PHE A 5 -7.07 -22.83 13.58
CA PHE A 5 -7.52 -21.51 13.14
C PHE A 5 -9.05 -21.44 13.28
N LEU A 6 -9.52 -20.57 14.16
CA LEU A 6 -10.92 -20.17 14.24
C LEU A 6 -11.20 -19.22 13.08
N VAL A 7 -11.87 -19.74 12.05
CA VAL A 7 -12.55 -18.94 11.02
C VAL A 7 -13.61 -18.10 11.74
N ARG A 8 -13.39 -16.79 11.88
CA ARG A 8 -14.41 -15.88 12.39
C ARG A 8 -15.29 -15.39 11.24
N SER A 9 -16.45 -16.05 11.17
CA SER A 9 -17.74 -15.58 10.69
C SER A 9 -17.77 -14.28 9.89
N ALA A 10 -17.96 -14.41 8.58
CA ALA A 10 -18.55 -13.38 7.74
C ALA A 10 -19.94 -13.00 8.29
N ALA A 11 -20.05 -11.84 8.91
CA ALA A 11 -21.34 -11.21 9.15
C ALA A 11 -21.81 -10.61 7.82
N VAL A 12 -22.46 -11.44 7.00
CA VAL A 12 -23.22 -10.99 5.84
C VAL A 12 -24.33 -10.09 6.35
N VAL A 13 -24.20 -8.77 6.14
CA VAL A 13 -25.29 -7.83 6.36
C VAL A 13 -26.34 -8.09 5.28
N LEU A 14 -27.34 -8.89 5.62
CA LEU A 14 -28.53 -9.11 4.81
C LEU A 14 -29.29 -7.78 4.71
N CYS A 15 -29.21 -7.15 3.54
CA CYS A 15 -30.08 -6.06 3.17
C CYS A 15 -31.52 -6.60 3.04
N SER A 16 -32.33 -6.39 4.07
CA SER A 16 -33.74 -6.82 4.11
C SER A 16 -34.54 -6.08 3.03
N VAL A 17 -34.97 -6.82 2.02
CA VAL A 17 -35.77 -6.34 0.88
C VAL A 17 -37.20 -6.07 1.34
N LEU A 18 -37.57 -4.79 1.46
CA LEU A 18 -38.97 -4.39 1.40
C LEU A 18 -39.39 -4.28 -0.08
N VAL A 19 -40.36 -5.12 -0.44
CA VAL A 19 -40.99 -5.19 -1.75
C VAL A 19 -41.76 -3.89 -2.03
N GLY A 20 -41.33 -3.13 -3.04
CA GLY A 20 -42.10 -1.99 -3.54
C GLY A 20 -41.32 -1.09 -4.48
N ALA A 21 -41.70 -1.12 -5.76
CA ALA A 21 -41.24 -0.28 -6.87
C ALA A 21 -39.85 -0.59 -7.46
N LEU A 22 -39.86 -0.95 -8.75
CA LEU A 22 -38.73 -1.11 -9.65
C LEU A 22 -37.93 0.20 -9.74
N ALA A 23 -36.92 0.35 -8.90
CA ALA A 23 -35.78 1.21 -9.16
C ALA A 23 -34.56 0.30 -9.36
N PRO A 24 -33.74 0.47 -10.41
CA PRO A 24 -32.45 -0.19 -10.47
C PRO A 24 -31.67 0.29 -9.25
N ALA A 25 -31.47 -0.59 -8.28
CA ALA A 25 -30.55 -0.34 -7.19
C ALA A 25 -29.19 -0.13 -7.85
N LEU A 26 -28.76 1.13 -7.90
CA LEU A 26 -27.37 1.49 -8.12
C LEU A 26 -26.59 0.82 -6.99
N VAL A 27 -26.10 -0.39 -7.27
CA VAL A 27 -25.04 -1.01 -6.51
C VAL A 27 -23.85 -0.07 -6.70
N CYS A 28 -23.63 0.81 -5.73
CA CYS A 28 -22.37 1.51 -5.61
C CYS A 28 -21.32 0.43 -5.29
N SER A 29 -20.80 -0.21 -6.34
CA SER A 29 -19.60 -1.02 -6.27
C SER A 29 -18.44 -0.05 -6.03
N GLN A 30 -18.28 0.38 -4.79
CA GLN A 30 -17.04 0.98 -4.36
C GLN A 30 -16.05 -0.17 -4.30
N GLU A 31 -15.05 -0.14 -5.16
CA GLU A 31 -13.91 -1.05 -5.07
C GLU A 31 -13.29 -0.81 -3.70
N GLU A 32 -13.52 -1.74 -2.76
CA GLU A 32 -12.92 -1.67 -1.44
C GLU A 32 -11.41 -1.82 -1.65
N CYS A 33 -10.67 -0.76 -1.35
CA CYS A 33 -9.23 -0.82 -1.39
C CYS A 33 -8.78 -1.84 -0.35
N GLU A 34 -8.12 -2.91 -0.80
CA GLU A 34 -7.59 -3.97 0.05
C GLU A 34 -6.07 -3.92 -0.03
N ASP A 35 -5.43 -3.70 1.11
CA ASP A 35 -3.97 -3.66 1.24
C ASP A 35 -3.39 -5.01 0.81
N GLN A 36 -2.54 -4.99 -0.22
CA GLN A 36 -1.88 -6.17 -0.76
C GLN A 36 -0.40 -5.90 -0.94
N ILE A 37 0.43 -6.78 -0.37
CA ILE A 37 1.89 -6.69 -0.47
C ILE A 37 2.42 -7.70 -1.47
N PHE A 38 3.21 -7.21 -2.42
CA PHE A 38 3.97 -8.02 -3.36
C PHE A 38 5.45 -7.70 -3.22
N ALA A 39 6.31 -8.70 -3.31
CA ALA A 39 7.76 -8.52 -3.32
C ALA A 39 8.41 -9.34 -4.42
N TRP A 40 9.46 -8.79 -5.03
CA TRP A 40 10.31 -9.50 -5.98
C TRP A 40 11.73 -8.94 -5.94
N ALA A 41 12.70 -9.74 -6.36
CA ALA A 41 14.10 -9.32 -6.37
C ALA A 41 14.62 -9.13 -7.80
N VAL A 42 15.50 -8.15 -7.97
CA VAL A 42 16.32 -7.94 -9.18
C VAL A 42 17.77 -7.76 -8.72
N GLY A 43 18.60 -8.79 -8.91
CA GLY A 43 19.96 -8.79 -8.37
C GLY A 43 19.96 -8.83 -6.85
N ASP A 44 20.60 -7.85 -6.22
CA ASP A 44 20.68 -7.63 -4.76
C ASP A 44 19.63 -6.61 -4.26
N THR A 45 18.66 -6.24 -5.12
CA THR A 45 17.61 -5.27 -4.82
C THR A 45 16.29 -5.99 -4.62
N ILE A 46 15.64 -5.74 -3.46
CA ILE A 46 14.27 -6.16 -3.20
C ILE A 46 13.35 -4.99 -3.55
N LEU A 47 12.40 -5.24 -4.44
CA LEU A 47 11.32 -4.33 -4.79
C LEU A 47 10.05 -4.82 -4.11
N VAL A 48 9.29 -3.88 -3.56
CA VAL A 48 8.06 -4.14 -2.82
C VAL A 48 6.97 -3.22 -3.35
N LYS A 49 5.80 -3.78 -3.57
CA LYS A 49 4.59 -3.04 -3.92
C LYS A 49 3.55 -3.22 -2.83
N HIS A 50 3.12 -2.12 -2.24
CA HIS A 50 1.95 -2.03 -1.38
C HIS A 50 0.80 -1.49 -2.21
N ALA A 51 -0.07 -2.37 -2.69
CA ALA A 51 -1.21 -2.02 -3.53
C ALA A 51 -2.45 -1.79 -2.68
N GLY A 52 -3.32 -0.87 -3.12
CA GLY A 52 -4.62 -0.69 -2.48
C GLY A 52 -4.60 0.12 -1.18
N ALA A 53 -3.57 0.92 -0.93
CA ALA A 53 -3.50 1.76 0.27
C ALA A 53 -4.58 2.85 0.24
N PHE A 54 -5.54 2.81 1.16
CA PHE A 54 -6.70 3.72 1.19
C PHE A 54 -6.40 5.08 1.84
N TYR A 55 -5.53 5.10 2.86
CA TYR A 55 -5.35 6.27 3.73
C TYR A 55 -4.31 7.28 3.23
N ASN A 56 -3.74 7.06 2.04
CA ASN A 56 -2.67 7.90 1.49
C ASN A 56 -3.14 9.17 0.78
N CYS A 57 -4.43 9.47 0.82
CA CYS A 57 -4.93 10.70 0.24
C CYS A 57 -4.55 11.93 1.08
N CYS A 58 -3.82 12.87 0.46
CA CYS A 58 -3.23 14.04 1.13
C CYS A 58 -2.25 13.72 2.26
N ALA A 59 -1.92 12.45 2.45
CA ALA A 59 -0.84 12.04 3.33
C ALA A 59 0.49 12.42 2.68
N VAL A 60 1.39 12.95 3.50
CA VAL A 60 2.83 12.84 3.25
C VAL A 60 3.25 11.51 3.84
N VAL A 61 3.51 10.54 2.95
CA VAL A 61 4.05 9.23 3.30
C VAL A 61 5.56 9.34 3.35
N VAL A 62 6.19 8.76 4.37
CA VAL A 62 7.63 8.53 4.47
C VAL A 62 7.85 7.05 4.73
N VAL A 63 8.80 6.44 4.03
CA VAL A 63 9.14 5.03 4.21
C VAL A 63 10.55 4.92 4.79
N ALA A 64 10.70 4.12 5.84
CA ALA A 64 11.99 3.66 6.35
C ALA A 64 12.15 2.17 6.11
N MET A 65 13.40 1.70 6.06
CA MET A 65 13.72 0.28 5.91
C MET A 65 14.62 -0.17 7.05
N GLU A 66 14.28 -1.32 7.63
CA GLU A 66 15.04 -1.94 8.70
C GLU A 66 15.22 -3.44 8.44
N THR A 67 16.33 -4.01 8.89
CA THR A 67 16.60 -5.45 8.84
C THR A 67 16.70 -5.98 10.29
N PRO A 68 15.56 -6.23 10.95
CA PRO A 68 15.53 -6.52 12.39
C PRO A 68 16.18 -7.86 12.75
N GLU A 69 16.24 -8.78 11.81
CA GLU A 69 16.81 -10.12 11.94
C GLU A 69 17.37 -10.60 10.59
N PRO A 70 18.23 -11.62 10.57
CA PRO A 70 18.75 -12.17 9.33
C PRO A 70 17.61 -12.62 8.42
N PHE A 71 17.69 -12.24 7.14
CA PHE A 71 16.70 -12.58 6.13
C PHE A 71 15.28 -12.07 6.39
N ALA A 72 15.14 -10.99 7.17
CA ALA A 72 13.89 -10.24 7.26
C ALA A 72 14.12 -8.76 6.93
N VAL A 73 13.15 -8.17 6.21
CA VAL A 73 13.15 -6.75 5.87
C VAL A 73 11.81 -6.16 6.25
N ASP A 74 11.85 -5.11 7.07
CA ASP A 74 10.68 -4.30 7.40
C ASP A 74 10.75 -2.99 6.61
N PHE A 75 9.69 -2.69 5.88
CA PHE A 75 9.40 -1.34 5.41
C PHE A 75 8.38 -0.71 6.36
N LEU A 76 8.72 0.44 6.92
CA LEU A 76 7.92 1.16 7.91
C LEU A 76 7.36 2.43 7.26
N GLU A 77 6.04 2.48 7.12
CA GLU A 77 5.33 3.62 6.53
C GLU A 77 4.86 4.58 7.64
N THR A 78 5.29 5.83 7.56
CA THR A 78 4.75 6.94 8.35
C THR A 78 3.85 7.78 7.45
N GLU A 79 2.57 7.88 7.81
CA GLU A 79 1.60 8.74 7.14
C GLU A 79 1.32 9.98 8.00
N THR A 80 1.53 11.17 7.44
CA THR A 80 1.21 12.42 8.13
C THR A 80 0.29 13.30 7.29
N LEU A 81 -0.58 14.06 7.94
CA LEU A 81 -1.51 15.00 7.30
C LEU A 81 -1.15 16.43 7.70
N PRO A 82 -0.01 16.99 7.25
CA PRO A 82 0.43 18.33 7.67
C PRO A 82 -0.56 19.43 7.27
N MET A 83 -1.35 19.20 6.22
CA MET A 83 -2.39 20.11 5.73
C MET A 83 -3.81 19.69 6.16
N GLY A 84 -3.93 18.69 7.04
CA GLY A 84 -5.21 18.11 7.46
C GLY A 84 -5.73 17.00 6.53
N PRO A 85 -6.78 16.26 6.94
CA PRO A 85 -7.39 15.21 6.14
C PRO A 85 -8.12 15.81 4.92
N CYS A 86 -8.12 15.06 3.82
CA CYS A 86 -8.89 15.38 2.63
C CYS A 86 -10.10 14.45 2.49
N ASP A 87 -11.16 14.94 1.84
CA ASP A 87 -12.34 14.13 1.51
C ASP A 87 -12.14 13.48 0.13
N CYS A 88 -11.59 12.28 0.13
CA CYS A 88 -11.26 11.51 -1.06
C CYS A 88 -11.33 10.03 -0.74
N MET A 89 -11.88 9.27 -1.69
CA MET A 89 -11.99 7.82 -1.61
C MET A 89 -11.23 7.25 -2.80
N CYS A 90 -9.94 6.99 -2.61
CA CYS A 90 -9.00 6.57 -3.64
C CYS A 90 -8.10 5.46 -3.10
N CYS A 91 -7.83 4.46 -3.93
CA CYS A 91 -6.75 3.52 -3.67
C CYS A 91 -5.45 4.09 -4.24
N PHE A 92 -4.35 3.87 -3.54
CA PHE A 92 -3.00 4.23 -3.97
C PHE A 92 -2.11 2.99 -3.96
N ASP A 93 -1.14 2.96 -4.88
CA ASP A 93 -0.06 2.00 -4.85
C ASP A 93 1.20 2.70 -4.36
N LEU A 94 1.96 2.04 -3.49
CA LEU A 94 3.33 2.44 -3.16
C LEU A 94 4.29 1.40 -3.71
N ASP A 95 5.27 1.86 -4.47
CA ASP A 95 6.42 1.06 -4.88
C ASP A 95 7.62 1.51 -4.04
N MET A 96 8.26 0.59 -3.33
CA MET A 96 9.41 0.86 -2.47
C MET A 96 10.52 -0.17 -2.72
N TRP A 97 11.77 0.19 -2.46
CA TRP A 97 12.87 -0.74 -2.69
C TRP A 97 14.05 -0.52 -1.74
N GLY A 98 14.76 -1.61 -1.49
CA GLY A 98 16.06 -1.63 -0.84
C GLY A 98 17.08 -2.36 -1.70
N PHE A 99 18.36 -2.06 -1.53
CA PHE A 99 19.47 -2.67 -2.28
C PHE A 99 20.51 -3.24 -1.33
N GLY A 100 21.47 -4.02 -1.85
CA GLY A 100 22.59 -4.56 -1.05
C GLY A 100 22.18 -5.73 -0.16
N PHE A 101 21.19 -6.54 -0.56
CA PHE A 101 20.81 -7.75 0.15
C PHE A 101 21.74 -8.92 -0.21
N GLU A 102 22.07 -9.73 0.79
CA GLU A 102 22.81 -10.98 0.57
C GLU A 102 21.92 -11.99 -0.18
N PRO A 103 22.49 -12.93 -0.95
CA PRO A 103 21.70 -14.04 -1.50
C PRO A 103 20.98 -14.81 -0.38
N GLY A 104 19.67 -15.01 -0.53
CA GLY A 104 18.87 -15.70 0.49
C GLY A 104 17.36 -15.59 0.25
N HIS A 105 16.60 -16.30 1.09
CA HIS A 105 15.14 -16.27 1.11
C HIS A 105 14.69 -15.30 2.20
N TYR A 106 14.06 -14.19 1.82
CA TYR A 106 13.68 -13.11 2.71
C TYR A 106 12.17 -13.06 2.95
N THR A 107 11.81 -12.85 4.21
CA THR A 107 10.47 -12.38 4.60
C THR A 107 10.45 -10.86 4.57
N VAL A 108 9.59 -10.29 3.73
CA VAL A 108 9.40 -8.84 3.56
C VAL A 108 8.08 -8.44 4.19
N ARG A 109 8.11 -7.43 5.07
CA ARG A 109 6.92 -6.97 5.80
C ARG A 109 6.76 -5.48 5.63
N VAL A 110 5.51 -5.04 5.46
CA VAL A 110 5.17 -3.62 5.41
C VAL A 110 4.30 -3.29 6.61
N TRP A 111 4.76 -2.36 7.44
CA TRP A 111 4.11 -1.96 8.68
C TRP A 111 3.82 -0.47 8.68
N ASN A 112 2.90 -0.04 9.55
CA ASN A 112 2.95 1.33 10.02
C ASN A 112 4.20 1.57 10.89
N ASP A 113 4.59 2.83 11.03
CA ASP A 113 5.80 3.26 11.74
C ASP A 113 5.88 2.84 13.22
N THR A 114 4.73 2.70 13.88
CA THR A 114 4.65 2.20 15.26
C THR A 114 4.68 0.68 15.40
N ARG A 115 4.72 -0.07 14.28
CA ARG A 115 4.68 -1.55 14.24
C ARG A 115 3.43 -2.14 14.92
N THR A 116 2.34 -1.38 14.94
CA THR A 116 1.06 -1.82 15.54
C THR A 116 0.12 -2.42 14.51
N VAL A 117 0.32 -2.10 13.23
CA VAL A 117 -0.46 -2.61 12.10
C VAL A 117 0.50 -3.17 11.05
N LEU A 118 0.32 -4.45 10.72
CA LEU A 118 0.95 -5.09 9.58
C LEU A 118 0.02 -4.92 8.38
N TYR A 119 0.45 -4.18 7.36
CA TYR A 119 -0.30 -4.04 6.11
C TYR A 119 -0.21 -5.34 5.29
N GLY A 120 0.95 -5.99 5.30
CA GLY A 120 1.08 -7.35 4.79
C GLY A 120 2.51 -7.84 4.73
N GLU A 121 2.67 -9.07 4.24
CA GLU A 121 3.93 -9.80 4.18
C GLU A 121 4.03 -10.56 2.85
N ALA A 122 5.25 -10.66 2.34
CA ALA A 122 5.59 -11.42 1.14
C ALA A 122 6.97 -12.09 1.30
N GLU A 123 7.16 -13.22 0.64
CA GLU A 123 8.46 -13.92 0.58
C GLU A 123 9.15 -13.63 -0.75
N VAL A 124 10.48 -13.50 -0.72
CA VAL A 124 11.28 -13.23 -1.93
C VAL A 124 12.64 -13.91 -1.88
N ASP A 125 13.06 -14.51 -3.00
CA ASP A 125 14.40 -15.05 -3.17
C ASP A 125 15.34 -14.04 -3.83
N VAL A 126 16.42 -13.69 -3.14
CA VAL A 126 17.52 -12.85 -3.64
C VAL A 126 18.64 -13.76 -4.15
N HIS A 127 19.08 -13.53 -5.39
CA HIS A 127 20.08 -14.37 -6.06
C HIS A 127 21.33 -13.60 -6.54
N GLY A 128 21.41 -12.29 -6.32
CA GLY A 128 22.53 -11.45 -6.79
C GLY A 128 23.76 -11.46 -5.88
N ASP A 129 24.90 -11.08 -6.44
CA ASP A 129 26.13 -10.91 -5.66
C ASP A 129 26.04 -9.67 -4.75
N LEU A 130 26.53 -9.77 -3.52
CA LEU A 130 26.56 -8.66 -2.58
C LEU A 130 27.55 -7.59 -3.07
N LEU A 131 27.02 -6.48 -3.61
CA LEU A 131 27.84 -5.35 -4.04
C LEU A 131 28.07 -4.33 -2.92
N THR A 132 27.10 -4.19 -2.01
CA THR A 132 27.12 -3.24 -0.89
C THR A 132 26.37 -3.77 0.33
N SER A 133 26.44 -3.08 1.47
CA SER A 133 25.55 -3.33 2.60
C SER A 133 24.11 -2.95 2.27
N ALA A 134 23.15 -3.62 2.92
CA ALA A 134 21.74 -3.35 2.75
C ALA A 134 21.40 -1.88 3.05
N GLY A 135 20.61 -1.25 2.18
CA GLY A 135 20.25 0.16 2.28
C GLY A 135 18.90 0.48 1.65
N PHE A 136 18.25 1.53 2.16
CA PHE A 136 16.99 2.01 1.60
C PHE A 136 17.25 2.72 0.26
N GLY A 137 16.56 2.29 -0.78
CA GLY A 137 16.71 2.82 -2.13
C GLY A 137 15.72 3.93 -2.48
N GLY A 138 14.53 3.91 -1.88
CA GLY A 138 13.50 4.92 -2.11
C GLY A 138 12.09 4.33 -2.16
N TYR A 139 11.12 5.21 -2.39
CA TYR A 139 9.74 4.86 -2.65
C TYR A 139 9.10 5.86 -3.62
N VAL A 140 8.01 5.44 -4.26
CA VAL A 140 7.14 6.24 -5.11
C VAL A 140 5.70 5.88 -4.76
N GLN A 141 4.83 6.88 -4.73
CA GLN A 141 3.39 6.69 -4.59
C GLN A 141 2.71 6.97 -5.93
N SER A 142 1.72 6.16 -6.30
CA SER A 142 0.88 6.42 -7.45
C SER A 142 -0.02 7.64 -7.24
N GLY A 143 -0.63 8.13 -8.33
CA GLY A 143 -1.85 8.94 -8.20
C GLY A 143 -3.04 8.10 -7.72
N CYS A 144 -4.20 8.73 -7.55
CA CYS A 144 -5.44 8.01 -7.29
C CYS A 144 -5.72 7.01 -8.43
N LEU A 145 -5.74 5.71 -8.11
CA LEU A 145 -5.85 4.61 -9.08
C LEU A 145 -7.18 4.63 -9.87
N ASN A 146 -8.24 5.20 -9.27
CA ASN A 146 -9.53 5.41 -9.91
C ASN A 146 -9.62 6.78 -10.58
N ASN A 147 -8.87 6.98 -11.67
CA ASN A 147 -9.08 8.12 -12.57
C ASN A 147 -10.37 7.99 -13.40
N SER A 148 -11.47 7.66 -12.73
CA SER A 148 -12.86 7.83 -13.16
C SER A 148 -13.51 8.94 -12.32
N GLY A 149 -12.88 10.12 -12.26
CA GLY A 149 -13.63 11.36 -12.02
C GLY A 149 -13.91 11.77 -10.57
N VAL A 150 -13.14 11.36 -9.57
CA VAL A 150 -13.12 12.08 -8.28
C VAL A 150 -11.67 12.27 -7.81
N GLY A 151 -11.17 13.50 -7.85
CA GLY A 151 -9.89 13.90 -7.24
C GLY A 151 -8.61 13.64 -8.05
N GLY A 152 -8.69 12.94 -9.19
CA GLY A 152 -7.60 12.93 -10.18
C GLY A 152 -7.48 14.29 -10.85
N ASP A 153 -6.69 15.20 -10.28
CA ASP A 153 -6.29 16.40 -11.00
C ASP A 153 -5.50 15.96 -12.23
N LYS A 154 -6.16 15.98 -13.39
CA LYS A 154 -5.44 16.02 -14.66
C LYS A 154 -4.42 17.15 -14.53
N LYS A 155 -3.18 16.92 -14.96
CA LYS A 155 -2.15 17.97 -15.02
C LYS A 155 -2.62 19.19 -15.83
N ASP A 156 -3.65 19.01 -16.64
CA ASP A 156 -4.31 20.00 -17.47
C ASP A 156 -5.44 20.77 -16.75
N THR A 157 -5.78 20.42 -15.50
CA THR A 157 -6.73 21.22 -14.71
C THR A 157 -5.99 22.40 -14.08
N THR A 158 -6.72 23.50 -13.89
CA THR A 158 -6.19 24.70 -13.22
C THR A 158 -5.57 24.38 -11.86
N TRP A 159 -6.10 23.38 -11.14
CA TRP A 159 -5.58 22.93 -9.85
C TRP A 159 -4.29 22.10 -9.97
N GLY A 160 -4.19 21.22 -10.97
CA GLY A 160 -2.94 20.49 -11.28
C GLY A 160 -1.80 21.44 -11.67
N LEU A 161 -2.10 22.49 -12.44
CA LEU A 161 -1.14 23.53 -12.80
C LEU A 161 -0.67 24.34 -11.58
N ILE A 162 -1.59 24.75 -10.69
CA ILE A 162 -1.25 25.51 -9.49
C ILE A 162 -0.33 24.71 -8.56
N LYS A 163 -0.58 23.42 -8.35
CA LYS A 163 0.29 22.59 -7.50
C LYS A 163 1.69 22.40 -8.10
N SER A 164 1.80 22.21 -9.41
CA SER A 164 3.10 22.07 -10.09
C SER A 164 3.99 23.33 -10.04
N MET A 165 3.45 24.47 -9.61
CA MET A 165 4.22 25.70 -9.42
C MET A 165 4.89 25.80 -8.03
N TYR A 166 4.60 24.88 -7.11
CA TYR A 166 5.15 24.86 -5.75
C TYR A 166 6.06 23.64 -5.48
N GLU A 167 6.29 22.80 -6.48
CA GLU A 167 7.33 21.74 -6.53
C GLU A 167 8.57 22.25 -7.26
#